data_AF-G4VBL2-F1
#
_entry.id   AF-G4VBL2-F1
#
_cell.length_a   1.000
_cell.length_b   1.000
_cell.length_c   1.000
_cell.angle_alpha   90.00
_cell.angle_beta   90.00
_cell.angle_gamma   90.00
#
_symmetry.space_group_name_H-M   'P 1'
#
loop_
_entity.id
_entity.type
_entity.pdbx_description
1 polymer ?
#
loop_
_entity_poly.entity_id
_entity_poly.type
_entity_poly.pdbx_seq_one_letter_code
_entity_poly.pdbx_strand_id
1 'polypeptide(L)'
;MEGGQPVAEVRSYSPNKCGEVANGSMHSSSTSDSDYEYRKRNSYCLSCQRRPKASLKFILTIWYSPETSSAIAEAMSSTYTEVQLQEIVSSSTKDILQLAEKHFADLRI
;
A
#
# COMPACT_ATOMS: atom_id res chain seq x y z
N MET A 1 -26.49 -32.14 24.82
CA MET A 1 -25.82 -31.97 23.51
C MET A 1 -24.99 -30.71 23.62
N GLU A 2 -23.69 -30.89 23.82
CA GLU A 2 -22.71 -29.83 24.03
C GLU A 2 -22.07 -29.53 22.68
N GLY A 3 -22.29 -28.31 22.15
CA GLY A 3 -21.76 -27.88 20.86
C GLY A 3 -20.68 -26.83 21.08
N GLY A 4 -19.42 -27.26 21.08
CA GLY A 4 -18.25 -26.39 21.21
C GLY A 4 -18.05 -25.51 19.97
N GLN A 5 -17.79 -24.21 20.20
CA GLN A 5 -17.40 -23.28 19.15
C GLN A 5 -15.92 -23.49 18.75
N PRO A 6 -15.57 -23.43 17.46
CA PRO A 6 -14.17 -23.40 17.05
C PRO A 6 -13.58 -22.01 17.27
N VAL A 7 -12.51 -21.95 18.07
CA VAL A 7 -11.59 -20.79 18.15
C VAL A 7 -10.80 -20.73 16.85
N ALA A 8 -11.02 -19.70 16.03
CA ALA A 8 -10.15 -19.39 14.91
C ALA A 8 -8.89 -18.67 15.43
N GLU A 9 -7.73 -19.33 15.38
CA GLU A 9 -6.42 -18.73 15.61
C GLU A 9 -6.18 -17.59 14.61
N VAL A 10 -6.20 -16.35 15.10
CA VAL A 10 -5.72 -15.19 14.35
C VAL A 10 -4.19 -15.24 14.36
N ARG A 11 -3.58 -15.79 13.30
CA ARG A 11 -2.14 -15.67 13.05
C ARG A 11 -1.78 -14.20 12.87
N SER A 12 -1.14 -13.62 13.88
CA SER A 12 -0.49 -12.32 13.81
C SER A 12 0.70 -12.39 12.85
N TYR A 13 0.66 -11.62 11.77
CA TYR A 13 1.81 -11.39 10.90
C TYR A 13 2.71 -10.32 11.52
N SER A 14 3.93 -10.69 11.92
CA SER A 14 4.99 -9.71 12.26
C SER A 14 5.64 -9.19 10.98
N PRO A 15 5.59 -7.87 10.69
CA PRO A 15 6.27 -7.31 9.54
C PRO A 15 7.65 -6.85 9.97
N ASN A 16 8.64 -7.73 10.03
CA ASN A 16 10.05 -7.34 10.21
C ASN A 16 10.98 -8.49 9.81
N LYS A 17 11.32 -8.56 8.52
CA LYS A 17 12.63 -9.02 8.04
C LYS A 17 12.96 -8.26 6.75
N CYS A 18 13.31 -6.99 6.93
CA CYS A 18 14.04 -6.24 5.91
C CYS A 18 15.46 -6.81 5.86
N GLY A 19 15.93 -7.19 4.68
CA GLY A 19 17.31 -7.60 4.47
C GLY A 19 18.24 -6.44 4.76
N GLU A 20 18.90 -6.51 5.91
CA GLU A 20 20.00 -5.64 6.30
C GLU A 20 21.25 -6.05 5.52
N VAL A 21 21.69 -5.23 4.57
CA VAL A 21 23.09 -5.17 4.13
C VAL A 21 23.36 -3.81 3.46
N ALA A 22 23.71 -2.82 4.27
CA ALA A 22 24.51 -1.69 3.79
C ALA A 22 25.30 -1.10 4.97
N ASN A 23 26.60 -1.40 4.96
CA ASN A 23 27.72 -0.70 5.57
C ASN A 23 27.41 0.58 6.38
N GLY A 24 27.97 0.64 7.59
CA GLY A 24 28.74 1.82 7.98
C GLY A 24 28.35 2.47 9.31
N SER A 25 29.25 2.30 10.27
CA SER A 25 29.66 3.29 11.28
C SER A 25 28.66 3.71 12.37
N MET A 26 28.95 3.18 13.56
CA MET A 26 28.83 3.79 14.91
C MET A 26 28.35 5.25 14.97
N HIS A 27 27.33 5.53 15.79
CA HIS A 27 27.35 6.51 16.89
C HIS A 27 26.06 6.39 17.73
N SER A 28 26.22 6.02 19.01
CA SER A 28 25.15 6.04 20.02
C SER A 28 24.88 7.48 20.46
N SER A 29 23.62 7.92 20.46
CA SER A 29 23.13 8.98 21.34
C SER A 29 21.60 8.92 21.45
N SER A 30 21.15 8.82 22.69
CA SER A 30 19.78 8.76 23.17
C SER A 30 19.09 10.12 23.00
N THR A 31 17.96 10.17 22.29
CA THR A 31 16.90 11.14 22.57
C THR A 31 15.54 10.50 22.32
N SER A 32 14.75 10.51 23.40
CA SER A 32 13.36 10.10 23.49
C SER A 32 12.49 10.90 22.51
N ASP A 33 12.02 10.26 21.44
CA ASP A 33 11.01 10.83 20.54
C ASP A 33 10.08 9.73 20.00
N SER A 34 9.42 9.01 20.91
CA SER A 34 8.53 7.89 20.56
C SER A 34 7.21 8.35 19.92
N ASP A 35 6.90 9.65 19.90
CA ASP A 35 5.66 10.19 19.33
C ASP A 35 5.81 10.70 17.89
N TYR A 36 7.02 10.98 17.41
CA TYR A 36 7.23 11.41 16.02
C TYR A 36 7.19 10.25 15.03
N GLU A 37 7.54 9.04 15.47
CA GLU A 37 7.52 7.83 14.64
C GLU A 37 6.10 7.39 14.27
N TYR A 38 5.09 7.75 15.07
CA TYR A 38 3.70 7.37 14.78
C TYR A 38 3.09 8.15 13.61
N ARG A 39 3.56 9.38 13.35
CA ARG A 39 3.09 10.22 12.22
C ARG A 39 3.77 9.91 10.89
N LYS A 40 4.86 9.14 10.88
CA LYS A 40 5.56 8.69 9.67
C LYS A 40 5.12 7.32 9.17
N ARG A 41 3.97 6.83 9.64
CA ARG A 41 3.41 5.54 9.22
C ARG A 41 2.77 5.58 7.83
N ASN A 42 3.50 6.08 6.83
CA ASN A 42 3.31 5.71 5.43
C ASN A 42 3.92 4.30 5.22
N SER A 43 3.49 3.34 6.05
CA SER A 43 4.07 2.00 6.13
C SER A 43 3.29 1.00 5.28
N TYR A 44 2.89 1.40 4.08
CA TYR A 44 2.79 0.40 3.03
C TYR A 44 4.21 0.14 2.56
N CYS A 45 4.94 -0.67 3.34
CA CYS A 45 6.15 -1.33 2.86
C CYS A 45 5.68 -2.37 1.84
N LEU A 46 5.27 -1.90 0.65
CA LEU A 46 5.12 -2.72 -0.55
C LEU A 46 6.53 -3.03 -1.06
N SER A 47 7.36 -3.66 -0.22
CA SER A 47 8.57 -4.36 -0.67
C SER A 47 8.20 -5.65 -1.44
N CYS A 48 6.91 -5.97 -1.54
CA CYS A 48 6.42 -6.84 -2.59
C CYS A 48 6.72 -6.19 -3.94
N GLN A 49 7.56 -6.82 -4.76
CA GLN A 49 7.79 -6.53 -6.19
C GLN A 49 6.49 -6.69 -7.01
N ARG A 50 5.45 -5.93 -6.66
CA ARG A 50 4.21 -5.84 -7.43
C ARG A 50 4.46 -4.82 -8.52
N ARG A 51 4.11 -5.20 -9.75
CA ARG A 51 4.08 -4.23 -10.85
C ARG A 51 3.23 -3.03 -10.45
N PRO A 52 3.57 -1.81 -10.89
CA PRO A 52 2.86 -0.58 -10.48
C PRO A 52 1.33 -0.68 -10.59
N LYS A 53 0.83 -1.28 -11.68
CA LYS A 53 -0.61 -1.55 -11.88
C LYS A 53 -1.24 -2.39 -10.76
N ALA A 54 -0.54 -3.44 -10.30
CA ALA A 54 -1.04 -4.30 -9.23
C ALA A 54 -1.00 -3.60 -7.87
N SER A 55 0.02 -2.77 -7.63
CA SER A 55 0.10 -1.91 -6.44
C SER A 55 -1.03 -0.89 -6.43
N LEU A 56 -1.28 -0.22 -7.56
CA LEU A 56 -2.38 0.72 -7.74
C LEU A 56 -3.74 0.05 -7.47
N LYS A 57 -4.01 -1.09 -8.13
CA LYS A 57 -5.25 -1.87 -7.89
C LYS A 57 -5.43 -2.16 -6.41
N PHE A 58 -4.38 -2.60 -5.72
CA PHE A 58 -4.43 -2.90 -4.30
C PHE A 58 -4.72 -1.65 -3.45
N ILE A 59 -4.05 -0.52 -3.71
CA ILE A 59 -4.29 0.74 -2.99
C ILE A 59 -5.75 1.19 -3.14
N LEU A 60 -6.31 1.06 -4.35
CA LEU A 60 -7.68 1.48 -4.65
C LEU A 60 -8.75 0.63 -3.96
N THR A 61 -8.44 -0.62 -3.61
CA THR A 61 -9.40 -1.50 -2.88
C THR A 61 -9.79 -1.00 -1.48
N ILE A 62 -9.10 0.02 -0.95
CA ILE A 62 -9.48 0.66 0.30
C ILE A 62 -10.76 1.49 0.13
N TRP A 63 -11.03 2.03 -1.07
CA TRP A 63 -12.18 2.93 -1.35
C TRP A 63 -13.16 2.37 -2.38
N TYR A 64 -12.70 1.56 -3.32
CA TYR A 64 -13.52 1.01 -4.39
C TYR A 64 -13.65 -0.51 -4.25
N SER A 65 -14.70 -1.09 -4.84
CA SER A 65 -14.80 -2.55 -4.93
C SER A 65 -13.60 -3.15 -5.69
N PRO A 66 -13.26 -4.44 -5.52
CA PRO A 66 -12.19 -5.07 -6.28
C PRO A 66 -12.35 -4.96 -7.80
N GLU A 67 -13.59 -5.00 -8.29
CA GLU A 67 -13.95 -4.87 -9.70
C GLU A 67 -13.68 -3.45 -10.19
N THR A 68 -14.21 -2.44 -9.49
CA THR A 68 -14.01 -1.01 -9.81
C THR A 68 -12.53 -0.62 -9.71
N SER A 69 -11.83 -1.11 -8.69
CA SER A 69 -10.38 -0.90 -8.53
C SER A 69 -9.60 -1.49 -9.70
N SER A 70 -10.01 -2.65 -10.22
CA SER A 70 -9.40 -3.26 -11.41
C SER A 70 -9.63 -2.40 -12.64
N ALA A 71 -10.87 -1.94 -12.86
CA ALA A 71 -11.24 -1.12 -14.00
C ALA A 71 -10.47 0.22 -14.01
N ILE A 72 -10.38 0.90 -12.87
CA ILE A 72 -9.61 2.14 -12.73
C ILE A 72 -8.12 1.88 -12.98
N ALA A 73 -7.54 0.84 -12.36
CA ALA A 73 -6.13 0.51 -12.57
C ALA A 73 -5.82 0.12 -14.02
N GLU A 74 -6.77 -0.51 -14.72
CA GLU A 74 -6.70 -0.79 -16.16
C GLU A 74 -6.72 0.49 -17.00
N ALA A 75 -7.66 1.39 -16.75
CA ALA A 75 -7.76 2.69 -17.43
C ALA A 75 -6.54 3.59 -17.19
N MET A 76 -5.99 3.56 -15.97
CA MET A 76 -4.75 4.26 -15.67
C MET A 76 -3.57 3.61 -16.40
N SER A 77 -3.51 2.28 -16.47
CA SER A 77 -2.43 1.57 -17.17
C SER A 77 -2.44 1.71 -18.69
N SER A 78 -3.57 2.08 -19.29
CA SER A 78 -3.63 2.46 -20.70
C SER A 78 -3.23 3.91 -20.95
N THR A 79 -3.26 4.76 -19.92
CA THR A 79 -2.96 6.19 -20.01
C THR A 79 -1.51 6.51 -19.64
N TYR A 80 -0.95 5.81 -18.65
CA TYR A 80 0.36 6.08 -18.06
C TYR A 80 1.37 4.97 -18.38
N THR A 81 2.63 5.35 -18.58
CA THR A 81 3.73 4.38 -18.69
C THR A 81 3.98 3.70 -17.34
N GLU A 82 4.71 2.57 -17.35
CA GLU A 82 5.05 1.87 -16.10
C GLU A 82 5.84 2.74 -15.12
N VAL A 83 6.72 3.62 -15.63
CA VAL A 83 7.47 4.59 -14.82
C VAL A 83 6.54 5.63 -14.19
N GLN A 84 5.59 6.18 -14.96
CA GLN A 84 4.61 7.14 -14.45
C GLN A 84 3.67 6.49 -13.42
N LEU A 85 3.25 5.24 -13.64
CA LEU A 85 2.48 4.49 -12.65
C LEU A 85 3.28 4.28 -11.37
N GLN A 86 4.59 3.99 -11.48
CA GLN A 86 5.48 3.83 -10.33
C GLN A 86 5.59 5.15 -9.53
N GLU A 87 5.67 6.29 -10.20
CA GLU A 87 5.62 7.61 -9.56
C GLU A 87 4.29 7.84 -8.86
N ILE A 88 3.16 7.57 -9.54
CA ILE A 88 1.80 7.71 -8.97
C ILE A 88 1.63 6.87 -7.71
N VAL A 89 2.01 5.58 -7.73
CA VAL A 89 1.85 4.71 -6.53
C VAL A 89 2.79 5.10 -5.39
N SER A 90 3.81 5.92 -5.67
CA SER A 90 4.73 6.48 -4.67
C SER A 90 4.27 7.84 -4.13
N SER A 91 3.24 8.44 -4.74
CA SER A 91 2.64 9.71 -4.31
C SER A 91 1.79 9.55 -3.04
N SER A 92 1.29 10.68 -2.52
CA SER A 92 0.38 10.62 -1.38
C SER A 92 -0.92 9.90 -1.77
N THR A 93 -1.55 9.23 -0.80
CA THR A 93 -2.84 8.58 -0.99
C THR A 93 -3.90 9.55 -1.53
N LYS A 94 -3.84 10.82 -1.11
CA LYS A 94 -4.75 11.87 -1.60
C LYS A 94 -4.60 12.07 -3.11
N ASP A 95 -3.37 12.13 -3.62
CA ASP A 95 -3.10 12.34 -5.05
C ASP A 95 -3.52 11.12 -5.87
N ILE A 96 -3.25 9.91 -5.36
CA ILE A 96 -3.69 8.65 -5.98
C ILE A 96 -5.21 8.63 -6.13
N LEU A 97 -5.93 9.03 -5.07
CA LEU A 97 -7.39 9.05 -5.07
C LEU A 97 -8.00 10.10 -5.98
N GLN A 98 -7.46 11.31 -6.00
CA GLN A 98 -7.92 12.37 -6.91
C GLN A 98 -7.75 11.95 -8.37
N LEU A 99 -6.65 11.27 -8.68
CA LEU A 99 -6.41 10.76 -10.03
C LEU A 99 -7.33 9.58 -10.36
N ALA A 100 -7.53 8.66 -9.43
CA ALA A 100 -8.47 7.55 -9.58
C ALA A 100 -9.90 8.03 -9.78
N GLU A 101 -10.34 9.08 -9.07
CA GLU A 101 -11.65 9.69 -9.20
C GLU A 101 -11.89 10.24 -10.61
N LYS A 102 -10.89 10.90 -11.20
CA LYS A 102 -10.94 11.35 -12.60
C LYS A 102 -11.17 10.19 -13.56
N HIS A 103 -10.40 9.10 -13.43
CA HIS A 103 -10.55 7.93 -14.28
C HIS A 103 -11.86 7.17 -14.03
N PHE A 104 -12.35 7.14 -12.80
CA PHE A 104 -13.64 6.56 -12.45
C PHE A 104 -14.79 7.30 -13.15
N ALA A 105 -14.76 8.63 -13.17
CA ALA A 105 -15.75 9.44 -13.87
C ALA A 105 -15.77 9.16 -15.39
N ASP A 106 -14.60 8.92 -15.98
CA ASP A 106 -14.48 8.60 -17.41
C ASP A 106 -15.01 7.20 -17.77
N LEU A 107 -14.98 6.25 -16.82
CA LEU A 107 -15.40 4.86 -17.04
C LEU A 107 -16.92 4.67 -17.18
N ARG A 108 -17.74 5.61 -16.68
CA ARG A 108 -19.22 5.54 -16.70
C ARG A 108 -19.79 4.22 -16.15
N ILE A 109 -19.18 3.71 -15.08
CA ILE A 109 -19.62 2.51 -14.32
C ILE A 109 -20.40 2.90 -13.07
#